data_AF-A0A1M3BLV7-F1
#
_entry.id   AF-A0A1M3BLV7-F1
#
_cell.length_a   1.000
_cell.length_b   1.000
_cell.length_c   1.000
_cell.angle_alpha   90.00
_cell.angle_beta   90.00
_cell.angle_gamma   90.00
#
_symmetry.space_group_name_H-M   'P 1'
#
loop_
_entity.id
_entity.type
_entity.pdbx_description
1 polymer ?
#
loop_
_entity_poly.entity_id
_entity_poly.type
_entity_poly.pdbx_seq_one_letter_code
_entity_poly.pdbx_strand_id
1 'polypeptide(L)'
;VTAALESHPLITILREEVTGLPPEEWDQTIIATGPLTAPVLAEAIQARTGADSLAFFDAIAPILHTHSIDMDICWYQSRYDKVGPGGTGKDYINCPMDEAQYNAFIDALIAGDTTGFKEWEGTPYFDGCLPIEVMAERGRETLRHGPMKPMGLTNAHNPTVKPYAVVQLRQDNALGTLYNMVGFQTKLKYGAQAEIFRLIPGLENAEFARLGGLHRNTYINSPTLLDRSLALKGRPGLRFAGQITGCEGYVESASIGLLAGRFAAAERRGETPYLPPETTAFGALLNHITGGHIVSDDEPGKRSFQPMNINFGLFPPLEPGAVTRPEGMKRFRGKDKALAKKQATAARALDDCARWLAG
;
A
#
# COMPACT_ATOMS: atom_id res chain seq x y z
N VAL A 1 -16.97 12.33 6.26
CA VAL A 1 -17.43 11.61 5.04
C VAL A 1 -18.84 11.06 5.25
N THR A 2 -19.08 10.15 6.20
CA THR A 2 -20.41 9.56 6.46
C THR A 2 -21.53 10.59 6.57
N ALA A 3 -21.41 11.57 7.47
CA ALA A 3 -22.42 12.61 7.63
C ALA A 3 -22.68 13.41 6.34
N ALA A 4 -21.65 13.65 5.52
CA ALA A 4 -21.79 14.37 4.26
C ALA A 4 -22.53 13.54 3.19
N LEU A 5 -22.35 12.22 3.19
CA LEU A 5 -23.10 11.31 2.30
C LEU A 5 -24.55 11.17 2.77
N GLU A 6 -24.77 10.97 4.08
CA GLU A 6 -26.11 10.81 4.67
C GLU A 6 -26.97 12.07 4.52
N SER A 7 -26.36 13.27 4.49
CA SER A 7 -27.09 14.52 4.31
C SER A 7 -27.28 14.95 2.85
N HIS A 8 -26.71 14.25 1.87
CA HIS A 8 -26.73 14.71 0.48
C HIS A 8 -28.06 14.34 -0.20
N PRO A 9 -28.82 15.31 -0.77
CA PRO A 9 -30.20 15.07 -1.23
C PRO A 9 -30.31 14.12 -2.43
N LEU A 10 -29.21 13.89 -3.16
CA LEU A 10 -29.15 12.98 -4.31
C LEU A 10 -28.50 11.62 -3.98
N ILE A 11 -28.17 11.36 -2.71
CA ILE A 11 -27.55 10.09 -2.30
C ILE A 11 -28.56 9.34 -1.42
N THR A 12 -28.88 8.12 -1.82
CA THR A 12 -29.63 7.16 -1.00
C THR A 12 -28.66 6.09 -0.52
N ILE A 13 -28.66 5.80 0.78
CA ILE A 13 -27.81 4.77 1.39
C ILE A 13 -28.67 3.58 1.76
N LEU A 14 -28.40 2.45 1.12
CA LEU A 14 -28.99 1.15 1.47
C LEU A 14 -27.93 0.32 2.19
N ARG A 15 -28.28 -0.24 3.35
CA ARG A 15 -27.37 -1.04 4.19
C ARG A 15 -27.68 -2.52 4.02
N GLU A 16 -27.26 -3.05 2.88
CA GLU A 16 -27.50 -4.44 2.47
C GLU A 16 -26.27 -5.02 1.76
N GLU A 17 -26.17 -6.34 1.76
CA GLU A 17 -25.15 -7.05 0.98
C GLU A 17 -25.65 -7.23 -0.47
N VAL A 18 -24.80 -6.88 -1.45
CA VAL A 18 -25.09 -7.16 -2.86
C VAL A 18 -24.55 -8.55 -3.21
N THR A 19 -25.45 -9.54 -3.27
CA THR A 19 -25.10 -10.97 -3.38
C THR A 19 -24.98 -11.47 -4.82
N GLY A 20 -24.34 -10.69 -5.70
CA GLY A 20 -24.18 -11.05 -7.11
C GLY A 20 -23.79 -9.86 -7.96
N LEU A 21 -23.64 -10.05 -9.27
CA LEU A 21 -23.41 -8.90 -10.15
C LEU A 21 -24.62 -7.96 -10.11
N PRO A 22 -24.38 -6.64 -10.01
CA PRO A 22 -25.47 -5.67 -10.09
C PRO A 22 -26.33 -5.91 -11.34
N PRO A 23 -27.63 -5.61 -11.32
CA PRO A 23 -28.50 -5.75 -12.49
C PRO A 23 -28.12 -4.79 -13.64
N GLU A 24 -28.47 -5.11 -14.89
CA GLU A 24 -28.16 -4.24 -16.05
C GLU A 24 -29.06 -3.00 -16.13
N GLU A 25 -30.28 -3.10 -15.60
CA GLU A 25 -31.25 -2.02 -15.52
C GLU A 25 -30.81 -0.85 -14.62
N TRP A 26 -29.76 -1.02 -13.81
CA TRP A 26 -29.16 0.07 -13.03
C TRP A 26 -28.34 1.05 -13.88
N ASP A 27 -28.18 0.77 -15.18
CA ASP A 27 -27.47 1.60 -16.18
C ASP A 27 -25.98 1.76 -15.82
N GLN A 28 -25.64 2.70 -14.95
CA GLN A 28 -24.27 2.96 -14.52
C GLN A 28 -24.04 2.42 -13.11
N THR A 29 -23.17 1.41 -12.99
CA THR A 29 -22.83 0.81 -11.69
C THR A 29 -21.32 0.79 -11.46
N ILE A 30 -20.89 1.03 -10.22
CA ILE A 30 -19.49 0.99 -9.81
C ILE A 30 -19.34 -0.02 -8.67
N ILE A 31 -18.57 -1.08 -8.87
CA ILE A 31 -18.15 -2.02 -7.83
C ILE A 31 -16.91 -1.45 -7.14
N ALA A 32 -17.03 -1.09 -5.87
CA ALA A 32 -15.97 -0.49 -5.05
C ALA A 32 -15.81 -1.18 -3.68
N THR A 33 -15.92 -2.51 -3.65
CA THR A 33 -15.96 -3.35 -2.44
C THR A 33 -14.62 -3.55 -1.75
N GLY A 34 -13.52 -3.08 -2.36
CA GLY A 34 -12.18 -3.17 -1.78
C GLY A 34 -11.65 -4.61 -1.67
N PRO A 35 -10.67 -4.86 -0.77
CA PRO A 35 -9.95 -6.14 -0.70
C PRO A 35 -10.83 -7.31 -0.27
N LEU A 36 -11.83 -7.05 0.57
CA LEU A 36 -12.69 -8.04 1.20
C LEU A 36 -14.03 -8.16 0.48
N THR A 37 -13.96 -8.23 -0.85
CA THR A 37 -15.16 -8.44 -1.68
C THR A 37 -15.85 -9.73 -1.25
N ALA A 38 -17.16 -9.66 -1.00
CA ALA A 38 -17.96 -10.80 -0.55
C ALA A 38 -17.81 -12.00 -1.49
N PRO A 39 -17.71 -13.24 -0.98
CA PRO A 39 -17.47 -14.43 -1.80
C PRO A 39 -18.44 -14.58 -2.97
N VAL A 40 -19.73 -14.37 -2.74
CA VAL A 40 -20.77 -14.51 -3.77
C VAL A 40 -20.59 -13.50 -4.92
N LEU A 41 -20.24 -12.25 -4.59
CA LEU A 41 -19.95 -11.24 -5.61
C LEU A 41 -18.64 -11.56 -6.35
N ALA A 42 -17.61 -12.05 -5.65
CA ALA A 42 -16.35 -12.45 -6.26
C ALA A 42 -16.55 -13.61 -7.27
N GLU A 43 -17.34 -14.61 -6.91
CA GLU A 43 -17.73 -15.72 -7.80
C GLU A 43 -18.51 -15.23 -9.03
N ALA A 44 -19.45 -14.30 -8.84
CA ALA A 44 -20.22 -13.72 -9.95
C ALA A 44 -19.34 -12.89 -10.90
N ILE A 45 -18.37 -12.14 -10.37
CA ILE A 45 -17.37 -11.43 -11.18
C ILE A 45 -16.53 -12.44 -11.98
N GLN A 46 -16.02 -13.49 -11.33
CA GLN A 46 -15.22 -14.54 -11.97
C GLN A 46 -15.99 -15.22 -13.10
N ALA A 47 -17.25 -15.60 -12.85
CA ALA A 47 -18.11 -16.21 -13.86
C ALA A 47 -18.33 -15.31 -15.08
N ARG A 48 -18.43 -13.99 -14.89
CA ARG A 48 -18.62 -13.04 -15.99
C ARG A 48 -17.34 -12.74 -16.76
N THR A 49 -16.20 -12.70 -16.09
CA THR A 49 -14.93 -12.33 -16.73
C THR A 49 -14.26 -13.53 -17.41
N GLY A 50 -14.60 -14.76 -17.01
CA GLY A 50 -13.95 -15.98 -17.49
C GLY A 50 -12.46 -16.04 -17.13
N ALA A 51 -12.00 -15.13 -16.28
CA ALA A 51 -10.63 -15.03 -15.82
C ALA A 51 -10.57 -15.55 -14.39
N ASP A 52 -9.54 -16.34 -14.07
CA ASP A 52 -9.24 -16.67 -12.69
C ASP A 52 -9.13 -15.37 -11.89
N SER A 53 -9.86 -15.29 -10.77
CA SER A 53 -9.76 -14.15 -9.88
C SER A 53 -8.28 -13.97 -9.50
N LEU A 54 -7.72 -12.79 -9.75
CA LEU A 54 -6.40 -12.51 -9.22
C LEU A 54 -6.57 -12.25 -7.72
N ALA A 55 -5.82 -13.00 -6.94
CA ALA A 55 -5.66 -12.70 -5.53
C ALA A 55 -4.22 -12.24 -5.33
N PHE A 56 -3.99 -11.40 -4.34
CA PHE A 56 -2.69 -11.27 -3.71
C PHE A 56 -2.91 -11.34 -2.21
N PHE A 57 -1.84 -11.54 -1.46
CA PHE A 57 -1.92 -11.54 -0.01
C PHE A 57 -1.26 -10.27 0.53
N ASP A 58 -2.00 -9.53 1.35
CA ASP A 58 -1.41 -8.57 2.27
C ASP A 58 -1.04 -9.30 3.54
N ALA A 59 0.20 -9.16 3.98
CA ALA A 59 0.55 -9.57 5.32
C ALA A 59 0.14 -8.44 6.29
N ILE A 60 -0.35 -8.79 7.48
CA ILE A 60 -0.65 -7.84 8.55
C ILE A 60 0.42 -7.98 9.63
N ALA A 61 0.82 -6.84 10.19
CA ALA A 61 1.77 -6.80 11.29
C ALA A 61 1.09 -6.99 12.67
N PRO A 62 1.80 -7.55 13.66
CA PRO A 62 1.30 -7.68 15.01
C PRO A 62 0.98 -6.33 15.68
N ILE A 63 0.11 -6.39 16.68
CA ILE A 63 -0.26 -5.30 17.58
C ILE A 63 0.02 -5.75 19.02
N LEU A 64 0.72 -4.90 19.78
CA LEU A 64 1.11 -5.12 21.16
C LEU A 64 0.32 -4.23 22.11
N HIS A 65 0.19 -4.68 23.35
CA HIS A 65 -0.26 -3.83 24.45
C HIS A 65 0.88 -2.93 24.95
N THR A 66 0.63 -1.63 25.05
CA THR A 66 1.65 -0.65 25.47
C THR A 66 2.28 -0.96 26.83
N HIS A 67 1.49 -1.47 27.77
CA HIS A 67 1.96 -1.77 29.13
C HIS A 67 3.00 -2.90 29.19
N SER A 68 3.10 -3.70 28.13
CA SER A 68 4.03 -4.84 28.05
C SER A 68 5.37 -4.47 27.39
N ILE A 69 5.54 -3.21 27.00
CA ILE A 69 6.76 -2.66 26.40
C ILE A 69 7.64 -2.08 27.51
N ASP A 70 8.89 -2.52 27.58
CA ASP A 70 9.89 -1.96 28.49
C ASP A 70 10.41 -0.62 27.96
N MET A 71 9.97 0.46 28.61
CA MET A 71 10.33 1.84 28.28
C MET A 71 11.65 2.29 28.93
N ASP A 72 12.29 1.49 29.78
CA ASP A 72 13.66 1.73 30.23
C ASP A 72 14.68 1.38 29.13
N ILE A 73 14.26 0.54 28.17
CA ILE A 73 15.02 0.19 26.96
C ILE A 73 14.53 1.00 25.74
N CYS A 74 13.20 1.07 25.56
CA CYS A 74 12.56 1.72 24.43
C CYS A 74 12.39 3.23 24.62
N TRP A 75 12.20 3.99 23.53
CA TRP A 75 11.93 5.43 23.64
C TRP A 75 11.01 5.98 22.56
N TYR A 76 10.32 7.08 22.89
CA TYR A 76 9.47 7.81 21.95
C TYR A 76 10.29 8.77 21.07
N GLN A 77 10.20 8.60 19.75
CA GLN A 77 10.80 9.53 18.79
C GLN A 77 10.31 9.29 17.35
N SER A 78 9.97 10.36 16.63
CA SER A 78 9.83 10.37 15.17
C SER A 78 11.18 10.66 14.50
N ARG A 79 11.46 10.07 13.33
CA ARG A 79 12.76 10.23 12.66
C ARG A 79 13.06 11.70 12.35
N TYR A 80 14.29 12.12 12.64
CA TYR A 80 14.80 13.49 12.51
C TYR A 80 13.96 14.51 13.30
N ASP A 81 13.30 14.04 14.36
CA ASP A 81 12.39 14.83 15.20
C ASP A 81 11.31 15.56 14.38
N LYS A 82 10.94 14.97 13.23
CA LYS A 82 9.92 15.53 12.36
C LYS A 82 8.55 15.41 13.02
N VAL A 83 7.91 16.56 13.16
CA VAL A 83 6.52 16.68 13.58
C VAL A 83 5.63 16.44 12.35
N GLY A 84 4.87 15.35 12.34
CA GLY A 84 3.88 15.08 11.29
C GLY A 84 2.63 15.99 11.40
N PRO A 85 1.73 16.01 10.41
CA PRO A 85 0.44 16.69 10.53
C PRO A 85 -0.36 16.07 11.69
N GLY A 86 -0.48 16.80 12.80
CA GLY A 86 -1.14 16.32 14.03
C GLY A 86 -0.26 15.45 14.95
N GLY A 87 1.02 15.24 14.62
CA GLY A 87 1.97 14.54 15.48
C GLY A 87 2.69 15.49 16.45
N THR A 88 3.43 14.93 17.41
CA THR A 88 4.24 15.71 18.36
C THR A 88 5.74 15.49 18.19
N GLY A 89 6.15 14.76 17.13
CA GLY A 89 7.53 14.30 16.97
C GLY A 89 7.89 13.10 17.87
N LYS A 90 6.90 12.52 18.54
CA LYS A 90 6.99 11.35 19.44
C LYS A 90 6.01 10.26 19.02
N ASP A 91 5.79 10.12 17.71
CA ASP A 91 4.67 9.34 17.18
C ASP A 91 4.97 7.83 17.15
N TYR A 92 6.22 7.45 17.46
CA TYR A 92 6.69 6.07 17.45
C TYR A 92 7.45 5.73 18.74
N ILE A 93 7.26 4.51 19.23
CA ILE A 93 8.17 3.85 20.19
C ILE A 93 9.26 3.15 19.36
N ASN A 94 10.51 3.28 19.77
CA ASN A 94 11.67 2.73 19.08
C ASN A 94 12.33 1.69 19.99
N CYS A 95 12.46 0.46 19.47
CA CYS A 95 13.10 -0.67 20.14
C CYS A 95 14.49 -0.88 19.51
N PRO A 96 15.59 -0.56 20.21
CA PRO A 96 16.93 -0.61 19.64
C PRO A 96 17.46 -2.04 19.57
N MET A 97 18.32 -2.31 18.59
CA MET A 97 19.12 -3.54 18.53
C MET A 97 20.58 -3.20 18.26
N ASP A 98 21.49 -3.92 18.91
CA ASP A 98 22.87 -4.04 18.45
C ASP A 98 23.00 -5.03 17.29
N GLU A 99 24.22 -5.19 16.78
CA GLU A 99 24.49 -6.06 15.64
C GLU A 99 24.29 -7.55 15.96
N ALA A 100 24.63 -7.99 17.17
CA ALA A 100 24.49 -9.39 17.57
C ALA A 100 23.00 -9.76 17.74
N GLN A 101 22.24 -8.90 18.41
CA GLN A 101 20.79 -9.02 18.58
C GLN A 101 20.09 -9.02 17.22
N TYR A 102 20.45 -8.10 16.32
CA TYR A 102 19.90 -8.07 14.96
C TYR A 102 20.16 -9.38 14.23
N ASN A 103 21.40 -9.87 14.25
CA ASN A 103 21.75 -11.10 13.56
C ASN A 103 20.98 -12.30 14.11
N ALA A 104 20.91 -12.44 15.43
CA ALA A 104 20.13 -13.50 16.08
C ALA A 104 18.64 -13.43 15.71
N PHE A 105 18.07 -12.22 15.62
CA PHE A 105 16.69 -12.02 15.21
C PHE A 105 16.44 -12.38 13.74
N ILE A 106 17.37 -12.03 12.85
CA ILE A 106 17.30 -12.46 11.43
C ILE A 106 17.37 -13.98 11.32
N ASP A 107 18.28 -14.62 12.05
CA ASP A 107 18.40 -16.08 12.08
C ASP A 107 17.10 -16.74 12.56
N ALA A 108 16.49 -16.19 13.61
CA ALA A 108 15.22 -16.67 14.14
C ALA A 108 14.05 -16.46 13.15
N LEU A 109 14.00 -15.33 12.44
CA LEU A 109 13.00 -15.07 11.40
C LEU A 109 13.08 -16.07 10.24
N ILE A 110 14.29 -16.34 9.76
CA ILE A 110 14.51 -17.27 8.63
C ILE A 110 14.22 -18.72 9.05
N ALA A 111 14.55 -19.09 10.29
CA ALA A 111 14.28 -20.42 10.83
C ALA A 111 12.83 -20.63 11.31
N GLY A 112 12.06 -19.54 11.44
CA GLY A 112 10.73 -19.56 12.04
C GLY A 112 9.72 -20.39 11.23
N ASP A 113 8.89 -21.16 11.95
CA ASP A 113 7.85 -21.97 11.33
C ASP A 113 6.76 -21.07 10.71
N THR A 114 6.50 -21.25 9.43
CA THR A 114 5.50 -20.48 8.68
C THR A 114 4.25 -21.33 8.47
N THR A 115 3.07 -20.69 8.37
CA THR A 115 1.87 -21.45 7.99
C THR A 115 2.11 -22.11 6.64
N GLY A 116 1.99 -23.44 6.61
CA GLY A 116 2.39 -24.25 5.47
C GLY A 116 1.60 -23.93 4.20
N PHE A 117 2.26 -24.29 3.11
CA PHE A 117 1.84 -24.05 1.74
C PHE A 117 0.44 -24.65 1.49
N LYS A 118 -0.61 -23.82 1.38
CA LYS A 118 -1.93 -24.27 0.89
C LYS A 118 -1.94 -24.06 -0.63
N GLU A 119 -2.68 -24.88 -1.39
CA GLU A 119 -2.72 -25.02 -2.88
C GLU A 119 -2.73 -23.74 -3.77
N TRP A 120 -2.69 -22.53 -3.21
CA TRP A 120 -2.79 -21.23 -3.88
C TRP A 120 -1.45 -20.48 -4.09
N GLU A 121 -0.28 -21.05 -3.75
CA GLU A 121 1.04 -20.37 -3.81
C GLU A 121 1.72 -20.23 -5.18
N GLY A 122 0.99 -20.43 -6.27
CA GLY A 122 1.35 -19.80 -7.56
C GLY A 122 1.09 -18.28 -7.57
N THR A 123 0.61 -17.72 -6.46
CA THR A 123 0.20 -16.32 -6.34
C THR A 123 1.33 -15.46 -5.75
N PRO A 124 1.86 -14.48 -6.49
CA PRO A 124 2.93 -13.60 -6.00
C PRO A 124 2.46 -12.70 -4.83
N TYR A 125 3.38 -12.35 -3.95
CA TYR A 125 3.16 -11.35 -2.91
C TYR A 125 3.17 -9.94 -3.50
N PHE A 126 2.43 -9.02 -2.89
CA PHE A 126 2.58 -7.60 -3.22
C PHE A 126 3.94 -7.09 -2.70
N ASP A 127 4.79 -6.61 -3.60
CA ASP A 127 6.18 -6.21 -3.29
C ASP A 127 6.28 -5.07 -2.25
N GLY A 128 5.24 -4.25 -2.09
CA GLY A 128 5.19 -3.21 -1.07
C GLY A 128 4.78 -3.68 0.33
N CYS A 129 4.31 -4.93 0.48
CA CYS A 129 3.81 -5.52 1.74
C CYS A 129 4.34 -6.95 1.95
N LEU A 130 5.62 -7.16 1.68
CA LEU A 130 6.27 -8.47 1.83
C LEU A 130 6.35 -8.91 3.29
N PRO A 131 6.14 -10.21 3.60
CA PRO A 131 6.41 -10.75 4.92
C PRO A 131 7.86 -10.52 5.34
N ILE A 132 8.08 -10.18 6.61
CA ILE A 132 9.38 -9.81 7.18
C ILE A 132 10.42 -10.93 7.05
N GLU A 133 10.00 -12.19 7.18
CA GLU A 133 10.81 -13.38 6.96
C GLU A 133 11.25 -13.53 5.50
N VAL A 134 10.38 -13.20 4.53
CA VAL A 134 10.71 -13.22 3.09
C VAL A 134 11.70 -12.09 2.77
N MET A 135 11.56 -10.93 3.39
CA MET A 135 12.54 -9.85 3.27
C MET A 135 13.90 -10.25 3.85
N ALA A 136 13.91 -10.97 4.97
CA ALA A 136 15.14 -11.47 5.60
C ALA A 136 15.86 -12.51 4.71
N GLU A 137 15.11 -13.42 4.07
CA GLU A 137 15.63 -14.40 3.10
C GLU A 137 16.30 -13.75 1.88
N ARG A 138 15.75 -12.62 1.40
CA ARG A 138 16.32 -11.86 0.27
C ARG A 138 17.69 -11.25 0.59
N GLY A 139 18.05 -11.14 1.87
CA GLY A 139 19.37 -10.71 2.30
C GLY A 139 19.35 -10.18 3.73
N ARG A 140 20.41 -10.48 4.48
CA ARG A 140 20.53 -10.13 5.90
C ARG A 140 20.45 -8.63 6.17
N GLU A 141 20.86 -7.78 5.24
CA GLU A 141 20.80 -6.31 5.39
C GLU A 141 19.49 -5.68 4.91
N THR A 142 18.61 -6.46 4.28
CA THR A 142 17.37 -5.96 3.66
C THR A 142 16.52 -5.20 4.67
N LEU A 143 16.32 -5.76 5.87
CA LEU A 143 15.49 -5.13 6.89
C LEU A 143 16.10 -3.82 7.42
N ARG A 144 17.43 -3.71 7.54
CA ARG A 144 18.13 -2.46 7.94
C ARG A 144 18.06 -1.35 6.91
N HIS A 145 17.84 -1.69 5.65
CA HIS A 145 17.56 -0.70 4.61
C HIS A 145 16.06 -0.41 4.45
N GLY A 146 15.20 -1.27 4.99
CA GLY A 146 13.75 -1.14 5.00
C GLY A 146 13.18 -0.78 6.39
N PRO A 147 12.35 -1.67 6.98
CA PRO A 147 11.56 -1.35 8.18
C PRO A 147 12.41 -1.17 9.45
N MET A 148 13.58 -1.79 9.53
CA MET A 148 14.46 -1.76 10.71
C MET A 148 15.58 -0.71 10.64
N LYS A 149 15.49 0.24 9.71
CA LYS A 149 16.55 1.26 9.52
C LYS A 149 16.73 2.12 10.78
N PRO A 150 17.96 2.43 11.24
CA PRO A 150 18.17 3.25 12.44
C PRO A 150 18.23 4.76 12.17
N MET A 151 18.13 5.19 10.90
CA MET A 151 18.44 6.57 10.49
C MET A 151 17.50 7.63 11.07
N GLY A 152 18.08 8.72 11.56
CA GLY A 152 17.34 9.86 12.12
C GLY A 152 16.81 9.62 13.54
N LEU A 153 17.38 8.66 14.26
CA LEU A 153 16.97 8.34 15.62
C LEU A 153 18.16 8.47 16.58
N THR A 154 17.88 8.92 17.80
CA THR A 154 18.84 9.08 18.89
C THR A 154 18.22 8.48 20.15
N ASN A 155 18.79 7.38 20.64
CA ASN A 155 18.29 6.73 21.85
C ASN A 155 18.53 7.65 23.07
N ALA A 156 17.45 8.07 23.74
CA ALA A 156 17.54 8.95 24.90
C ALA A 156 18.26 8.30 26.09
N HIS A 157 18.18 6.98 26.21
CA HIS A 157 18.81 6.20 27.29
C HIS A 157 20.30 5.95 27.05
N ASN A 158 20.74 5.99 25.79
CA ASN A 158 22.14 5.83 25.42
C ASN A 158 22.49 6.67 24.16
N PRO A 159 22.59 8.00 24.30
CA PRO A 159 22.69 8.92 23.16
C PRO A 159 24.02 8.83 22.41
N THR A 160 25.05 8.21 23.01
CA THR A 160 26.38 8.08 22.41
C THR A 160 26.53 6.84 21.54
N VAL A 161 25.65 5.84 21.70
CA VAL A 161 25.68 4.60 20.92
C VAL A 161 24.58 4.64 19.88
N LYS A 162 24.98 4.50 18.60
CA LYS A 162 24.01 4.37 17.52
C LYS A 162 23.49 2.93 17.46
N PRO A 163 22.16 2.71 17.48
CA PRO A 163 21.60 1.39 17.30
C PRO A 163 21.96 0.86 15.90
N TYR A 164 22.23 -0.44 15.82
CA TYR A 164 22.52 -1.11 14.55
C TYR A 164 21.26 -1.23 13.70
N ALA A 165 20.14 -1.55 14.35
CA ALA A 165 18.80 -1.63 13.78
C ALA A 165 17.76 -1.13 14.81
N VAL A 166 16.57 -0.73 14.35
CA VAL A 166 15.48 -0.27 15.23
C VAL A 166 14.15 -0.79 14.74
N VAL A 167 13.36 -1.39 15.63
CA VAL A 167 11.94 -1.69 15.38
C VAL A 167 11.10 -0.49 15.84
N GLN A 168 10.26 0.04 14.94
CA GLN A 168 9.35 1.13 15.28
C GLN A 168 7.95 0.58 15.55
N LEU A 169 7.32 1.05 16.62
CA LEU A 169 5.93 0.78 16.95
C LEU A 169 5.14 2.07 16.82
N ARG A 170 4.01 2.05 16.12
CA ARG A 170 3.11 3.22 16.01
C ARG A 170 1.87 3.02 16.85
N GLN A 171 1.35 4.11 17.40
CA GLN A 171 0.06 4.08 18.10
C GLN A 171 -1.04 3.61 17.15
N ASP A 172 -1.80 2.59 17.55
CA ASP A 172 -2.84 1.96 16.73
C ASP A 172 -4.25 2.46 17.09
N ASN A 173 -4.49 2.80 18.37
CA ASN A 173 -5.77 3.31 18.84
C ASN A 173 -5.66 4.69 19.51
N ALA A 174 -6.75 5.45 19.55
CA ALA A 174 -6.76 6.80 20.14
C ALA A 174 -6.36 6.83 21.62
N LEU A 175 -6.63 5.76 22.37
CA LEU A 175 -6.28 5.64 23.79
C LEU A 175 -4.77 5.43 24.03
N GLY A 176 -4.00 5.06 23.01
CA GLY A 176 -2.57 4.77 23.17
C GLY A 176 -2.28 3.46 23.93
N THR A 177 -3.26 2.56 24.02
CA THR A 177 -3.10 1.26 24.72
C THR A 177 -2.65 0.14 23.79
N LEU A 178 -2.67 0.38 22.48
CA LEU A 178 -2.30 -0.57 21.43
C LEU A 178 -1.29 0.05 20.48
N TYR A 179 -0.24 -0.70 20.16
CA TYR A 179 0.83 -0.27 19.25
C TYR A 179 1.07 -1.32 18.16
N ASN A 180 1.08 -0.88 16.91
CA ASN A 180 1.34 -1.71 15.74
C ASN A 180 2.84 -1.74 15.39
N MET A 181 3.37 -2.93 15.07
CA MET A 181 4.76 -3.10 14.62
C MET A 181 4.93 -2.63 13.15
N VAL A 182 5.64 -1.53 12.94
CA VAL A 182 5.72 -0.89 11.63
C VAL A 182 6.59 -1.70 10.67
N GLY A 183 5.99 -2.21 9.59
CA GLY A 183 6.71 -2.98 8.56
C GLY A 183 7.06 -4.41 8.96
N PHE A 184 6.32 -4.96 9.93
CA PHE A 184 6.49 -6.31 10.47
C PHE A 184 5.35 -7.24 10.03
N GLN A 185 4.88 -7.05 8.81
CA GLN A 185 3.90 -7.95 8.23
C GLN A 185 4.50 -9.36 8.15
N THR A 186 3.75 -10.41 8.48
CA THR A 186 4.33 -11.78 8.59
C THR A 186 3.34 -12.88 8.27
N LYS A 187 3.84 -14.05 7.83
CA LYS A 187 3.13 -15.33 7.68
C LYS A 187 3.65 -16.41 8.64
N LEU A 188 4.52 -16.06 9.58
CA LEU A 188 4.96 -16.94 10.66
C LEU A 188 3.73 -17.48 11.42
N LYS A 189 3.79 -18.73 11.88
CA LYS A 189 2.77 -19.25 12.78
C LYS A 189 2.74 -18.44 14.07
N TYR A 190 1.58 -18.38 14.71
CA TYR A 190 1.38 -17.55 15.90
C TYR A 190 2.35 -17.86 17.05
N GLY A 191 2.70 -19.14 17.26
CA GLY A 191 3.74 -19.52 18.23
C GLY A 191 5.11 -18.93 17.90
N ALA A 192 5.57 -19.12 16.65
CA ALA A 192 6.83 -18.58 16.17
C ALA A 192 6.87 -17.05 16.24
N GLN A 193 5.78 -16.36 15.88
CA GLN A 193 5.69 -14.90 16.00
C GLN A 193 5.94 -14.42 17.44
N ALA A 194 5.24 -15.00 18.41
CA ALA A 194 5.36 -14.59 19.80
C ALA A 194 6.77 -14.83 20.34
N GLU A 195 7.39 -15.96 20.00
CA GLU A 195 8.77 -16.30 20.41
C GLU A 195 9.80 -15.37 19.76
N ILE A 196 9.72 -15.19 18.44
CA ILE A 196 10.71 -14.42 17.67
C ILE A 196 10.63 -12.92 18.00
N PHE A 197 9.44 -12.34 18.07
CA PHE A 197 9.30 -10.91 18.36
C PHE A 197 9.67 -10.54 19.80
N ARG A 198 9.67 -11.50 20.74
CA ARG A 198 10.20 -11.31 22.10
C ARG A 198 11.73 -11.31 22.16
N LEU A 199 12.44 -11.61 21.07
CA LEU A 199 13.89 -11.42 20.97
C LEU A 199 14.28 -9.94 20.78
N ILE A 200 13.30 -9.07 20.47
CA ILE A 200 13.54 -7.64 20.28
C ILE A 200 13.71 -6.99 21.66
N PRO A 201 14.80 -6.25 21.91
CA PRO A 201 15.03 -5.59 23.18
C PRO A 201 13.89 -4.64 23.54
N GLY A 202 13.40 -4.81 24.78
CA GLY A 202 12.25 -4.12 25.34
C GLY A 202 10.89 -4.75 25.02
N LEU A 203 10.86 -5.84 24.26
CA LEU A 203 9.65 -6.62 23.95
C LEU A 203 9.70 -8.03 24.54
N GLU A 204 10.61 -8.32 25.47
CA GLU A 204 10.82 -9.66 26.04
C GLU A 204 9.54 -10.21 26.69
N ASN A 205 8.75 -9.32 27.29
CA ASN A 205 7.47 -9.64 27.94
C ASN A 205 6.27 -9.19 27.12
N ALA A 206 6.44 -8.92 25.82
CA ALA A 206 5.39 -8.42 24.95
C ALA A 206 4.12 -9.27 25.01
N GLU A 207 2.99 -8.59 25.22
CA GLU A 207 1.65 -9.13 25.10
C GLU A 207 1.03 -8.67 23.78
N PHE A 208 0.67 -9.64 22.93
CA PHE A 208 0.11 -9.38 21.61
C PHE A 208 -1.42 -9.33 21.68
N ALA A 209 -1.99 -8.15 21.43
CA ALA A 209 -3.43 -8.00 21.24
C ALA A 209 -3.91 -8.69 19.95
N ARG A 210 -3.03 -8.70 18.94
CA ARG A 210 -3.26 -9.39 17.66
C ARG A 210 -1.93 -9.79 17.05
N LEU A 211 -1.82 -11.04 16.60
CA LEU A 211 -0.67 -11.52 15.83
C LEU A 211 -0.85 -11.22 14.33
N GLY A 212 0.26 -11.15 13.61
CA GLY A 212 0.28 -10.93 12.17
C GLY A 212 -0.28 -12.11 11.38
N GLY A 213 -0.56 -11.92 10.10
CA GLY A 213 -1.05 -12.99 9.24
C GLY A 213 -1.36 -12.55 7.82
N LEU A 214 -1.58 -13.50 6.92
CA LEU A 214 -1.90 -13.23 5.53
C LEU A 214 -3.40 -12.98 5.35
N HIS A 215 -3.73 -11.89 4.70
CA HIS A 215 -5.07 -11.50 4.30
C HIS A 215 -5.14 -11.61 2.78
N ARG A 216 -6.03 -12.47 2.30
CA ARG A 216 -6.30 -12.61 0.87
C ARG A 216 -7.06 -11.37 0.42
N ASN A 217 -6.43 -10.58 -0.46
CA ASN A 217 -7.07 -9.47 -1.13
C ASN A 217 -7.49 -9.91 -2.52
N THR A 218 -8.77 -9.71 -2.83
CA THR A 218 -9.30 -9.96 -4.16
C THR A 218 -9.10 -8.72 -5.03
N TYR A 219 -8.55 -8.93 -6.23
CA TYR A 219 -8.52 -7.91 -7.28
C TYR A 219 -8.79 -8.57 -8.64
N ILE A 220 -9.11 -7.76 -9.64
CA ILE A 220 -9.30 -8.24 -11.00
C ILE A 220 -8.06 -7.95 -11.82
N ASN A 221 -7.82 -8.73 -12.88
CA ASN A 221 -6.81 -8.42 -13.89
C ASN A 221 -7.27 -7.21 -14.73
N SER A 222 -7.28 -6.03 -14.11
CA SER A 222 -7.93 -4.84 -14.65
C SER A 222 -7.35 -4.36 -15.99
N PRO A 223 -6.05 -4.48 -16.31
CA PRO A 223 -5.56 -4.09 -17.64
C PRO A 223 -6.19 -4.93 -18.76
N THR A 224 -6.47 -6.19 -18.48
CA THR A 224 -7.12 -7.09 -19.45
C THR A 224 -8.63 -6.88 -19.50
N LEU A 225 -9.27 -6.68 -18.34
CA LEU A 225 -10.73 -6.67 -18.19
C LEU A 225 -11.37 -5.30 -18.39
N LEU A 226 -10.71 -4.22 -17.97
CA LEU A 226 -11.25 -2.87 -17.99
C LEU A 226 -10.76 -2.08 -19.19
N ASP A 227 -11.61 -1.20 -19.70
CA ASP A 227 -11.20 -0.14 -20.61
C ASP A 227 -10.61 1.08 -19.85
N ARG A 228 -10.19 2.10 -20.61
CA ARG A 228 -9.61 3.33 -20.04
C ARG A 228 -10.58 4.15 -19.18
N SER A 229 -11.89 3.89 -19.26
CA SER A 229 -12.93 4.50 -18.44
C SER A 229 -13.29 3.69 -17.19
N LEU A 230 -12.49 2.64 -16.89
CA LEU A 230 -12.70 1.68 -15.81
C LEU A 230 -13.93 0.77 -16.00
N ALA A 231 -14.57 0.80 -17.17
CA ALA A 231 -15.71 -0.06 -17.49
C ALA A 231 -15.23 -1.44 -17.91
N LEU A 232 -15.97 -2.47 -17.51
CA LEU A 232 -15.72 -3.85 -17.91
C LEU A 232 -15.98 -3.97 -19.42
N LYS A 233 -14.98 -4.36 -20.20
CA LYS A 233 -15.07 -4.45 -21.68
C LYS A 233 -16.25 -5.30 -22.15
N GLY A 234 -16.53 -6.39 -21.42
CA GLY A 234 -17.65 -7.29 -21.70
C GLY A 234 -19.00 -6.84 -21.13
N ARG A 235 -19.08 -5.74 -20.40
CA ARG A 235 -20.31 -5.22 -19.81
C ARG A 235 -20.25 -3.68 -19.66
N PRO A 236 -20.60 -2.94 -20.73
CA PRO A 236 -20.71 -1.48 -20.68
C PRO A 236 -21.61 -1.03 -19.52
N GLY A 237 -21.28 0.09 -18.88
CA GLY A 237 -21.99 0.60 -17.70
C GLY A 237 -21.57 -0.02 -16.36
N LEU A 238 -20.95 -1.21 -16.34
CA LEU A 238 -20.37 -1.79 -15.12
C LEU A 238 -18.90 -1.40 -14.98
N ARG A 239 -18.57 -0.64 -13.93
CA ARG A 239 -17.22 -0.20 -13.60
C ARG A 239 -16.69 -0.84 -12.32
N PHE A 240 -15.38 -0.76 -12.17
CA PHE A 240 -14.68 -1.13 -10.95
C PHE A 240 -13.86 0.06 -10.43
N ALA A 241 -13.80 0.23 -9.12
CA ALA A 241 -13.00 1.28 -8.50
C ALA A 241 -12.43 0.86 -7.14
N GLY A 242 -11.37 1.54 -6.71
CA GLY A 242 -10.69 1.21 -5.46
C GLY A 242 -9.79 -0.03 -5.59
N GLN A 243 -9.43 -0.63 -4.46
CA GLN A 243 -8.41 -1.68 -4.42
C GLN A 243 -8.70 -2.90 -5.31
N ILE A 244 -9.97 -3.20 -5.59
CA ILE A 244 -10.34 -4.30 -6.49
C ILE A 244 -9.77 -4.12 -7.91
N THR A 245 -9.42 -2.91 -8.32
CA THR A 245 -8.77 -2.63 -9.62
C THR A 245 -7.25 -2.78 -9.59
N GLY A 246 -6.64 -3.23 -8.48
CA GLY A 246 -5.18 -3.27 -8.33
C GLY A 246 -4.53 -1.89 -8.13
N CYS A 247 -5.28 -0.87 -7.72
CA CYS A 247 -4.65 0.29 -7.07
C CYS A 247 -4.49 -0.01 -5.57
N GLU A 248 -3.48 0.58 -4.92
CA GLU A 248 -3.27 0.35 -3.49
C GLU A 248 -3.06 1.66 -2.73
N GLY A 249 -3.71 1.75 -1.57
CA GLY A 249 -3.69 2.93 -0.71
C GLY A 249 -5.05 3.62 -0.68
N TYR A 250 -5.33 4.32 0.42
CA TYR A 250 -6.60 5.03 0.61
C TYR A 250 -6.77 6.18 -0.38
N VAL A 251 -5.68 6.91 -0.67
CA VAL A 251 -5.70 8.05 -1.59
C VAL A 251 -5.88 7.58 -3.03
N GLU A 252 -5.19 6.50 -3.41
CA GLU A 252 -5.31 5.83 -4.69
C GLU A 252 -6.72 5.26 -4.89
N SER A 253 -7.29 4.61 -3.86
CA SER A 253 -8.65 4.09 -3.95
C SER A 253 -9.68 5.19 -4.11
N ALA A 254 -9.54 6.29 -3.35
CA ALA A 254 -10.39 7.46 -3.47
C ALA A 254 -10.25 8.15 -4.83
N SER A 255 -9.03 8.19 -5.40
CA SER A 255 -8.76 8.80 -6.70
C SER A 255 -9.41 8.03 -7.84
N ILE A 256 -9.31 6.69 -7.83
CA ILE A 256 -9.99 5.83 -8.81
C ILE A 256 -11.51 5.87 -8.63
N GLY A 257 -12.01 5.91 -7.39
CA GLY A 257 -13.43 6.13 -7.11
C GLY A 257 -13.96 7.44 -7.70
N LEU A 258 -13.21 8.54 -7.54
CA LEU A 258 -13.54 9.84 -8.14
C LEU A 258 -13.59 9.76 -9.67
N LEU A 259 -12.60 9.12 -10.30
CA LEU A 259 -12.57 8.97 -11.76
C LEU A 259 -13.75 8.13 -12.27
N ALA A 260 -14.01 6.97 -11.66
CA ALA A 260 -15.12 6.10 -12.03
C ALA A 260 -16.47 6.84 -11.93
N GLY A 261 -16.68 7.62 -10.86
CA GLY A 261 -17.88 8.45 -10.69
C GLY A 261 -18.00 9.53 -11.78
N ARG A 262 -16.91 10.24 -12.09
CA ARG A 262 -16.91 11.26 -13.16
C ARG A 262 -17.19 10.66 -14.53
N PHE A 263 -16.62 9.49 -14.84
CA PHE A 263 -16.82 8.82 -16.13
C PHE A 263 -18.24 8.29 -16.27
N ALA A 264 -18.79 7.66 -15.24
CA ALA A 264 -20.18 7.24 -15.21
C ALA A 264 -21.14 8.43 -15.40
N ALA A 265 -20.88 9.56 -14.74
CA ALA A 265 -21.69 10.76 -14.88
C ALA A 265 -21.61 11.38 -16.29
N ALA A 266 -20.43 11.41 -16.91
CA ALA A 266 -20.25 11.88 -18.28
C ALA A 266 -21.02 11.01 -19.28
N GLU A 267 -20.88 9.68 -19.20
CA GLU A 267 -21.59 8.77 -20.12
C GLU A 267 -23.09 8.83 -19.96
N ARG A 268 -23.60 8.94 -18.73
CA ARG A 268 -25.04 9.14 -18.49
C ARG A 268 -25.54 10.44 -19.13
N ARG A 269 -24.69 11.46 -19.27
CA ARG A 269 -25.00 12.71 -19.98
C ARG A 269 -24.85 12.61 -21.50
N GLY A 270 -24.47 11.44 -22.04
CA GLY A 270 -24.16 11.26 -23.46
C GLY A 270 -22.82 11.87 -23.87
N GLU A 271 -21.93 12.14 -22.90
CA GLU A 271 -20.63 12.74 -23.11
C GLU A 271 -19.53 11.68 -23.08
N THR A 272 -18.48 11.87 -23.87
CA THR A 272 -17.27 11.03 -23.78
C THR A 272 -16.47 11.40 -22.54
N PRO A 273 -16.10 10.43 -21.67
CA PRO A 273 -15.26 10.71 -20.51
C PRO A 273 -13.94 11.41 -20.86
N TYR A 274 -13.69 12.57 -20.26
CA TYR A 274 -12.41 13.29 -20.41
C TYR A 274 -11.37 12.73 -19.44
N LEU A 275 -10.49 11.88 -19.96
CA LEU A 275 -9.49 11.16 -19.17
C LEU A 275 -8.37 12.09 -18.68
N PRO A 276 -7.86 11.88 -17.45
CA PRO A 276 -6.70 12.63 -16.96
C PRO A 276 -5.44 12.27 -17.77
N PRO A 277 -4.57 13.25 -18.09
CA PRO A 277 -3.30 12.98 -18.77
C PRO A 277 -2.40 12.03 -17.97
N GLU A 278 -1.67 11.14 -18.63
CA GLU A 278 -0.73 10.19 -18.00
C GLU A 278 0.39 10.89 -17.21
N THR A 279 0.64 12.16 -17.48
CA THR A 279 1.60 13.00 -16.75
C THR A 279 1.10 13.40 -15.37
N THR A 280 -0.19 13.23 -15.07
CA THR A 280 -0.80 13.48 -13.75
C THR A 280 -0.77 12.22 -12.89
N ALA A 281 -0.87 12.36 -11.57
CA ALA A 281 -0.98 11.19 -10.67
C ALA A 281 -2.23 10.35 -10.96
N PHE A 282 -3.35 11.00 -11.29
CA PHE A 282 -4.59 10.32 -11.70
C PHE A 282 -4.39 9.50 -12.97
N GLY A 283 -3.83 10.11 -14.02
CA GLY A 283 -3.64 9.44 -15.30
C GLY A 283 -2.55 8.37 -15.26
N ALA A 284 -1.46 8.58 -14.51
CA ALA A 284 -0.42 7.57 -14.32
C ALA A 284 -0.97 6.32 -13.62
N LEU A 285 -1.75 6.49 -12.55
CA LEU A 285 -2.40 5.38 -11.84
C LEU A 285 -3.46 4.70 -12.71
N LEU A 286 -4.32 5.48 -13.38
CA LEU A 286 -5.32 4.97 -14.32
C LEU A 286 -4.67 4.17 -15.44
N ASN A 287 -3.55 4.66 -15.97
CA ASN A 287 -2.79 3.97 -17.02
C ASN A 287 -2.30 2.61 -16.52
N HIS A 288 -1.66 2.54 -15.36
CA HIS A 288 -1.18 1.29 -14.75
C HIS A 288 -2.27 0.22 -14.69
N ILE A 289 -3.45 0.57 -14.17
CA ILE A 289 -4.54 -0.39 -13.93
C ILE A 289 -5.39 -0.70 -15.18
N THR A 290 -5.25 0.03 -16.29
CA THR A 290 -6.08 -0.19 -17.51
C THR A 290 -5.28 -0.52 -18.78
N GLY A 291 -3.95 -0.47 -18.76
CA GLY A 291 -3.17 -0.79 -19.98
C GLY A 291 -1.65 -0.61 -19.91
N GLY A 292 -1.10 0.05 -18.90
CA GLY A 292 0.34 0.30 -18.76
C GLY A 292 1.16 -0.93 -18.35
N HIS A 293 0.53 -2.09 -18.22
CA HIS A 293 1.17 -3.33 -17.81
C HIS A 293 1.69 -4.13 -19.01
N ILE A 294 2.96 -4.55 -18.99
CA ILE A 294 3.50 -5.49 -19.98
C ILE A 294 2.89 -6.86 -19.69
N VAL A 295 2.03 -7.36 -20.57
CA VAL A 295 1.53 -8.74 -20.47
C VAL A 295 2.60 -9.66 -21.07
N SER A 296 3.42 -10.28 -20.23
CA SER A 296 4.34 -11.34 -20.64
C SER A 296 3.71 -12.70 -20.34
N ASP A 297 3.32 -13.43 -21.38
CA ASP A 297 2.84 -14.82 -21.28
C ASP A 297 4.00 -15.84 -21.28
N ASP A 298 5.24 -15.37 -21.42
CA ASP A 298 6.41 -16.20 -21.73
C ASP A 298 7.05 -16.91 -20.51
N GLU A 299 6.62 -16.63 -19.27
CA GLU A 299 7.13 -17.30 -18.06
C GLU A 299 6.00 -17.94 -17.23
N PRO A 300 5.93 -19.29 -17.13
CA PRO A 300 5.01 -19.97 -16.25
C PRO A 300 5.24 -19.55 -14.78
N GLY A 301 4.23 -18.91 -14.17
CA GLY A 301 4.23 -18.57 -12.73
C GLY A 301 4.50 -17.11 -12.38
N LYS A 302 4.90 -16.24 -13.32
CA LYS A 302 4.95 -14.78 -13.08
C LYS A 302 3.72 -14.10 -13.67
N ARG A 303 2.73 -13.85 -12.83
CA ARG A 303 1.61 -12.98 -13.21
C ARG A 303 2.13 -11.57 -13.36
N SER A 304 1.99 -11.04 -14.57
CA SER A 304 2.53 -9.74 -14.93
C SER A 304 1.95 -8.62 -14.06
N PHE A 305 0.62 -8.48 -13.99
CA PHE A 305 -0.03 -7.38 -13.27
C PHE A 305 -0.10 -7.58 -11.74
N GLN A 306 0.52 -6.66 -11.01
CA GLN A 306 0.42 -6.53 -9.56
C GLN A 306 -0.31 -5.23 -9.16
N PRO A 307 -1.02 -5.25 -8.01
CA PRO A 307 -1.47 -4.03 -7.38
C PRO A 307 -0.30 -3.07 -7.16
N MET A 308 -0.55 -1.76 -7.19
CA MET A 308 0.50 -0.78 -6.92
C MET A 308 -0.05 0.55 -6.42
N ASN A 309 0.72 1.18 -5.54
CA ASN A 309 0.52 2.56 -5.14
C ASN A 309 1.12 3.55 -6.16
N ILE A 310 0.73 4.82 -6.08
CA ILE A 310 1.33 5.83 -6.95
C ILE A 310 2.82 6.01 -6.61
N ASN A 311 3.67 5.98 -7.63
CA ASN A 311 5.09 6.22 -7.48
C ASN A 311 5.68 6.92 -8.71
N PHE A 312 6.83 7.57 -8.56
CA PHE A 312 7.47 8.34 -9.64
C PHE A 312 7.86 7.50 -10.86
N GLY A 313 7.90 6.17 -10.76
CA GLY A 313 8.14 5.27 -11.88
C GLY A 313 6.95 5.14 -12.83
N LEU A 314 5.73 5.44 -12.37
CA LEU A 314 4.53 5.43 -13.21
C LEU A 314 4.39 6.65 -14.13
N PHE A 315 5.11 7.73 -13.84
CA PHE A 315 5.01 8.96 -14.61
C PHE A 315 5.86 8.85 -15.87
N PRO A 316 5.36 9.33 -17.03
CA PRO A 316 6.17 9.49 -18.23
C PRO A 316 7.47 10.27 -17.94
N PRO A 317 8.57 9.97 -18.63
CA PRO A 317 9.81 10.71 -18.45
C PRO A 317 9.61 12.22 -18.69
N LEU A 318 10.45 13.02 -18.05
CA LEU A 318 10.52 14.45 -18.35
C LEU A 318 11.25 14.66 -19.68
N GLU A 319 10.86 15.70 -20.41
CA GLU A 319 11.53 16.10 -21.65
C GLU A 319 13.03 16.40 -21.41
N PRO A 320 13.89 16.14 -22.41
CA PRO A 320 15.29 16.51 -22.34
C PRO A 320 15.46 17.99 -21.98
N GLY A 321 16.25 18.27 -20.94
CA GLY A 321 16.51 19.63 -20.47
C GLY A 321 15.51 20.18 -19.44
N ALA A 322 14.41 19.48 -19.12
CA ALA A 322 13.45 19.93 -18.11
C ALA A 322 14.03 20.02 -16.68
N VAL A 323 15.12 19.31 -16.40
CA VAL A 323 15.83 19.37 -15.12
C VAL A 323 17.15 20.11 -15.33
N THR A 324 17.18 21.38 -14.95
CA THR A 324 18.37 22.23 -15.03
C THR A 324 19.09 22.30 -13.70
N ARG A 325 20.40 22.57 -13.77
CA ARG A 325 21.22 22.78 -12.57
C ARG A 325 20.91 24.17 -12.01
N PRO A 326 20.59 24.30 -10.72
CA PRO A 326 20.41 25.61 -10.09
C PRO A 326 21.67 26.49 -10.21
N GLU A 327 21.47 27.80 -10.37
CA GLU A 327 22.57 28.77 -10.39
C GLU A 327 23.39 28.72 -9.09
N GLY A 328 24.72 28.82 -9.19
CA GLY A 328 25.63 28.73 -8.04
C GLY A 328 25.97 27.32 -7.57
N MET A 329 25.29 26.27 -8.06
CA MET A 329 25.57 24.89 -7.65
C MET A 329 26.78 24.31 -8.42
N LYS A 330 27.90 24.05 -7.72
CA LYS A 330 29.13 23.50 -8.34
C LYS A 330 28.98 22.04 -8.82
N ARG A 331 28.19 21.21 -8.14
CA ARG A 331 27.96 19.79 -8.50
C ARG A 331 26.47 19.47 -8.48
N PHE A 332 25.94 18.96 -9.59
CA PHE A 332 24.55 18.52 -9.72
C PHE A 332 24.51 17.03 -10.13
N ARG A 333 24.64 16.15 -9.14
CA ARG A 333 24.77 14.69 -9.34
C ARG A 333 24.10 13.93 -8.20
N GLY A 334 23.82 12.65 -8.42
CA GLY A 334 23.30 11.75 -7.39
C GLY A 334 21.97 12.22 -6.81
N LYS A 335 21.94 12.44 -5.49
CA LYS A 335 20.72 12.78 -4.72
C LYS A 335 20.07 14.08 -5.16
N ASP A 336 20.85 15.13 -5.43
CA ASP A 336 20.31 16.45 -5.79
C ASP A 336 19.59 16.41 -7.14
N LYS A 337 20.17 15.70 -8.12
CA LYS A 337 19.54 15.50 -9.43
C LYS A 337 18.28 14.63 -9.33
N ALA A 338 18.29 13.60 -8.47
CA ALA A 338 17.11 12.77 -8.24
C ALA A 338 15.97 13.54 -7.57
N LEU A 339 16.28 14.41 -6.60
CA LEU A 339 15.30 15.28 -5.97
C LEU A 339 14.73 16.29 -6.96
N ALA A 340 15.59 16.98 -7.71
CA ALA A 340 15.17 17.94 -8.73
C ALA A 340 14.28 17.28 -9.81
N LYS A 341 14.59 16.04 -10.22
CA LYS A 341 13.74 15.26 -11.13
C LYS A 341 12.35 15.03 -10.53
N LYS A 342 12.27 14.57 -9.28
CA LYS A 342 10.98 14.35 -8.59
C LYS A 342 10.17 15.65 -8.47
N GLN A 343 10.83 16.76 -8.14
CA GLN A 343 10.18 18.08 -8.06
C GLN A 343 9.65 18.55 -9.41
N ALA A 344 10.45 18.43 -10.48
CA ALA A 344 10.02 18.79 -11.83
C ALA A 344 8.87 17.90 -12.33
N THR A 345 8.92 16.59 -12.06
CA THR A 345 7.80 15.68 -12.36
C THR A 345 6.53 16.08 -11.61
N ALA A 346 6.63 16.40 -10.32
CA ALA A 346 5.48 16.83 -9.52
C ALA A 346 4.91 18.17 -10.01
N ALA A 347 5.76 19.14 -10.37
CA ALA A 347 5.32 20.43 -10.91
C ALA A 347 4.55 20.26 -12.22
N ARG A 348 5.11 19.51 -13.18
CA ARG A 348 4.40 19.17 -14.44
C ARG A 348 3.06 18.49 -14.16
N ALA A 349 3.05 17.51 -13.26
CA ALA A 349 1.85 16.74 -12.92
C ALA A 349 0.74 17.63 -12.33
N LEU A 350 1.10 18.61 -11.48
CA LEU A 350 0.15 19.57 -10.92
C LEU A 350 -0.40 20.51 -11.99
N ASP A 351 0.46 21.06 -12.85
CA ASP A 351 0.05 21.96 -13.94
C ASP A 351 -0.90 21.25 -14.92
N ASP A 352 -0.55 20.03 -15.34
CA ASP A 352 -1.37 19.24 -16.25
C ASP A 352 -2.69 18.81 -15.60
N CYS A 353 -2.68 18.52 -14.29
CA CYS A 353 -3.90 18.21 -13.55
C CYS A 353 -4.81 19.45 -13.44
N ALA A 354 -4.24 20.63 -13.22
CA ALA A 354 -5.01 21.88 -13.17
C ALA A 354 -5.66 22.18 -14.53
N ARG A 355 -4.93 22.00 -15.63
CA ARG A 355 -5.48 22.15 -16.99
C ARG A 355 -6.60 21.13 -17.27
N TRP A 356 -6.38 19.86 -16.94
CA TRP A 356 -7.41 18.82 -17.10
C TRP A 356 -8.68 19.12 -16.29
N LEU A 357 -8.55 19.64 -15.07
CA LEU A 357 -9.70 20.01 -14.25
C LEU A 357 -10.45 21.24 -14.76
N ALA A 358 -9.79 22.11 -15.53
CA ALA A 358 -10.39 23.32 -16.08
C ALA A 358 -11.30 23.06 -17.31
N GLY A 359 -11.19 21.87 -17.92
CA GLY A 359 -11.92 21.50 -19.15
C GLY A 359 -11.05 21.70 -20.37
#